data_AF-A0A834WQ33-F1
#
_entry.id   AF-A0A834WQ33-F1
#
_cell.length_a   1.000
_cell.length_b   1.000
_cell.length_c   1.000
_cell.angle_alpha   90.00
_cell.angle_beta   90.00
_cell.angle_gamma   90.00
#
_symmetry.space_group_name_H-M   'P 1'
#
loop_
_entity.id
_entity.type
_entity.pdbx_description
1 polymer ?
#
loop_
_entity_poly.entity_id
_entity_poly.type
_entity_poly.pdbx_seq_one_letter_code
_entity_poly.pdbx_strand_id
1 'polypeptide(L)'
;MEYYGKLKRIWDELENFKKLPTCKCGKCTCELKAIFEKCREEDKVHLFLMGLDASVFGTLRSTILALEPLPDLNKVYSLLIQEE
;
A
#
# COMPACT_ATOMS: atom_id res chain seq x y z
N MET A 1 0.95 -1.89 19.54
CA MET A 1 1.78 -0.69 19.28
C MET A 1 3.18 -1.00 18.69
N GLU A 2 3.84 -2.11 19.03
CA GLU A 2 5.18 -2.43 18.47
C GLU A 2 5.17 -2.82 16.97
N TYR A 3 4.04 -3.29 16.44
CA TYR A 3 3.89 -3.67 15.03
C TYR A 3 3.97 -2.45 14.10
N TYR A 4 3.40 -1.31 14.51
CA TYR A 4 3.38 -0.05 13.76
C TYR A 4 4.80 0.49 13.50
N GLY A 5 5.69 0.44 14.49
CA GLY A 5 7.05 0.95 14.37
C GLY A 5 7.91 0.13 13.41
N LYS A 6 7.79 -1.21 13.44
CA LYS A 6 8.54 -2.09 12.53
C LYS A 6 8.02 -1.96 11.10
N LEU A 7 6.71 -1.92 10.92
CA LEU A 7 6.09 -1.81 9.61
C LEU A 7 6.36 -0.45 8.96
N LYS A 8 6.18 0.66 9.70
CA LYS A 8 6.47 2.02 9.21
C LYS A 8 7.92 2.17 8.77
N ARG A 9 8.86 1.56 9.49
CA ARG A 9 10.28 1.55 9.11
C ARG A 9 10.53 0.81 7.79
N ILE A 10 9.90 -0.35 7.59
CA ILE A 10 9.97 -1.09 6.32
C ILE A 10 9.35 -0.27 5.19
N TRP A 11 8.26 0.47 5.45
CA TRP A 11 7.64 1.37 4.47
C TRP A 11 8.53 2.55 4.11
N ASP A 12 9.14 3.22 5.10
CA ASP A 12 10.08 4.31 4.86
C ASP A 12 11.30 3.81 4.05
N GLU A 13 11.77 2.59 4.29
CA GLU A 13 12.84 1.96 3.51
C GLU A 13 12.41 1.59 2.07
N LEU A 14 11.19 1.05 1.88
CA LEU A 14 10.62 0.76 0.56
C LEU A 14 10.32 2.02 -0.25
N GLU A 15 9.86 3.09 0.40
CA GLU A 15 9.61 4.36 -0.26
C GLU A 15 10.87 4.97 -0.85
N ASN A 16 12.01 4.79 -0.17
CA ASN A 16 13.31 5.24 -0.65
C ASN A 16 13.84 4.44 -1.86
N PHE A 17 13.34 3.21 -2.08
CA PHE A 17 13.88 2.31 -3.10
C PHE A 17 13.29 2.52 -4.51
N LYS A 18 11.99 2.86 -4.62
CA LYS A 18 11.33 3.14 -5.91
C LYS A 18 11.32 4.65 -6.21
N LYS A 19 12.39 5.16 -6.84
CA LYS A 19 12.38 6.52 -7.39
C LYS A 19 11.30 6.63 -8.49
N LEU A 20 10.44 7.65 -8.38
CA LEU A 20 9.43 7.95 -9.39
C LEU A 20 10.10 8.16 -10.76
N PRO A 21 9.71 7.42 -11.80
CA PRO A 21 10.23 7.65 -13.14
C PRO A 21 9.83 9.07 -13.57
N THR A 22 10.84 9.93 -13.77
CA THR A 22 10.62 11.32 -14.18
C THR A 22 10.67 11.38 -15.70
N CYS A 23 9.62 11.85 -16.38
CA CYS A 23 9.70 12.06 -17.83
C CYS A 23 10.74 13.15 -18.11
N LYS A 24 11.80 12.80 -18.86
CA LYS A 24 12.80 13.77 -19.33
C LYS A 24 12.28 14.71 -20.43
N CYS A 25 11.08 14.45 -20.93
CA CYS A 25 10.48 15.17 -22.04
C CYS A 25 10.07 16.62 -21.72
N GLY A 26 10.01 17.01 -20.43
CA GLY A 26 9.73 18.38 -19.96
C GLY A 26 8.34 18.95 -20.27
N LYS A 27 7.58 18.29 -21.15
CA LYS A 27 6.26 18.68 -21.66
C LYS A 27 5.27 17.52 -21.72
N CYS A 28 5.50 16.42 -20.97
CA CYS A 28 4.51 15.33 -20.95
C CYS A 28 3.21 15.84 -20.37
N THR A 29 2.12 15.73 -21.13
CA THR A 29 0.76 15.76 -20.61
C THR A 29 0.31 14.39 -20.12
N CYS A 30 1.18 13.38 -20.21
CA CYS A 30 0.90 12.05 -19.74
C CYS A 30 0.80 12.05 -18.20
N GLU A 31 -0.31 11.52 -17.67
CA GLU A 31 -0.55 11.38 -16.23
C GLU A 31 0.32 10.28 -15.58
N LEU A 32 1.49 9.98 -16.16
CA LEU A 32 2.41 8.93 -15.72
C LEU A 32 2.75 9.05 -14.24
N LYS A 33 2.93 10.27 -13.73
CA LYS A 33 3.22 10.49 -12.31
C LYS A 33 2.05 10.05 -11.43
N ALA A 34 0.82 10.46 -11.76
CA ALA A 34 -0.37 10.11 -11.00
C ALA A 34 -0.68 8.61 -11.08
N ILE A 35 -0.52 8.00 -12.27
CA ILE A 35 -0.66 6.55 -12.45
C ILE A 35 0.37 5.79 -11.61
N PHE A 36 1.62 6.25 -11.59
CA PHE A 36 2.68 5.61 -10.81
C PHE A 36 2.49 5.80 -9.30
N GLU A 37 2.01 6.96 -8.86
CA GLU A 37 1.64 7.21 -7.46
C GLU A 37 0.50 6.28 -7.03
N LYS A 38 -0.56 6.14 -7.84
CA LYS A 38 -1.66 5.21 -7.57
C LYS A 38 -1.19 3.75 -7.50
N CYS A 39 -0.41 3.32 -8.49
CA CYS A 39 0.12 1.96 -8.53
C CYS A 39 1.06 1.68 -7.32
N ARG A 40 1.80 2.70 -6.87
CA ARG A 40 2.63 2.61 -5.65
C ARG A 40 1.79 2.49 -4.39
N GLU A 41 0.65 3.16 -4.30
CA GLU A 41 -0.28 3.01 -3.18
C GLU A 41 -0.92 1.62 -3.15
N GLU A 42 -1.33 1.09 -4.31
CA GLU A 42 -1.85 -0.27 -4.44
C GLU A 42 -0.80 -1.32 -4.05
N ASP A 43 0.44 -1.19 -4.55
CA ASP A 43 1.57 -2.04 -4.17
C ASP A 43 1.78 -2.05 -2.65
N LYS A 44 1.68 -0.89 -1.99
CA LYS A 44 1.84 -0.80 -0.53
C LYS A 44 0.78 -1.62 0.19
N VAL A 45 -0.47 -1.52 -0.25
CA VAL A 45 -1.57 -2.28 0.36
C VAL A 45 -1.39 -3.78 0.13
N HIS A 46 -1.03 -4.21 -1.08
CA HIS A 46 -0.78 -5.63 -1.36
C HIS A 46 0.35 -6.22 -0.53
N LEU A 47 1.50 -5.53 -0.47
CA LEU A 47 2.65 -5.95 0.33
C LEU A 47 2.31 -5.98 1.82
N PHE A 48 1.51 -5.03 2.31
CA PHE A 48 1.02 -5.04 3.69
C PHE A 48 0.19 -6.27 3.98
N LEU A 49 -0.83 -6.53 3.15
CA LEU A 49 -1.74 -7.67 3.28
C LEU A 49 -1.02 -9.03 3.15
N MET A 50 0.05 -9.09 2.36
CA MET A 50 0.89 -10.28 2.24
C MET A 50 1.73 -10.54 3.49
N GLY A 51 2.13 -9.48 4.21
CA GLY A 51 2.88 -9.56 5.47
C GLY A 51 2.02 -9.82 6.72
N LEU A 52 0.69 -9.88 6.58
CA LEU A 52 -0.22 -10.23 7.68
C LEU A 52 -0.27 -11.75 7.90
N ASP A 53 -0.48 -12.14 9.15
CA ASP A 53 -0.72 -13.55 9.49
C ASP A 53 -2.03 -14.03 8.85
N ALA A 54 -1.92 -14.93 7.88
CA ALA A 54 -3.06 -15.46 7.14
C ALA A 54 -4.01 -16.29 8.01
N SER A 55 -3.55 -16.83 9.14
CA SER A 55 -4.39 -17.60 10.06
C SER A 55 -5.33 -16.71 10.89
N VAL A 56 -4.91 -15.47 11.16
CA VAL A 56 -5.68 -14.49 11.93
C VAL A 56 -6.50 -13.57 11.01
N PHE A 57 -5.90 -13.09 9.92
CA PHE A 57 -6.48 -12.05 9.06
C PHE A 57 -6.89 -12.54 7.67
N GLY A 58 -6.98 -13.86 7.45
CA GLY A 58 -7.25 -14.44 6.13
C GLY A 58 -8.58 -14.00 5.50
N THR A 59 -9.64 -13.90 6.30
CA THR A 59 -10.97 -13.43 5.87
C THR A 59 -10.91 -11.94 5.52
N LEU A 60 -10.39 -11.11 6.44
CA LEU A 60 -10.24 -9.68 6.23
C LEU A 60 -9.40 -9.35 4.99
N ARG A 61 -8.30 -10.07 4.78
CA ARG A 61 -7.45 -9.93 3.59
C ARG A 61 -8.27 -10.15 2.31
N SER A 62 -9.08 -11.19 2.28
CA SER A 62 -9.91 -11.52 1.12
C SER A 62 -10.98 -10.45 0.87
N THR A 63 -11.61 -9.94 1.94
CA THR A 63 -12.57 -8.83 1.87
C THR A 63 -11.92 -7.56 1.32
N ILE A 64 -10.74 -7.21 1.80
CA ILE A 64 -10.02 -5.99 1.38
C ILE A 64 -9.57 -6.09 -0.07
N LEU A 65 -9.08 -7.26 -0.51
CA LEU A 65 -8.72 -7.52 -1.90
C LEU A 65 -9.93 -7.51 -2.85
N ALA A 66 -11.15 -7.74 -2.34
CA ALA A 66 -12.38 -7.69 -3.12
C ALA A 66 -12.97 -6.27 -3.26
N LEU A 67 -12.40 -5.26 -2.58
CA LEU A 67 -12.85 -3.86 -2.70
C LEU A 67 -12.27 -3.21 -3.96
N GLU A 68 -13.13 -2.60 -4.77
CA GLU A 68 -12.74 -1.82 -5.94
C GLU A 68 -13.29 -0.38 -5.84
N PRO A 69 -12.45 0.67 -5.80
CA PRO A 69 -10.98 0.62 -5.80
C PRO A 69 -10.40 0.12 -4.46
N LEU A 70 -9.20 -0.44 -4.53
CA LEU A 70 -8.48 -0.94 -3.36
C LEU A 70 -8.35 0.19 -2.31
N PRO A 71 -8.72 -0.05 -1.04
CA PRO A 71 -8.65 0.98 -0.01
C PRO A 71 -7.20 1.36 0.28
N ASP A 72 -6.98 2.62 0.67
CA ASP A 72 -5.67 3.07 1.12
C ASP A 72 -5.22 2.37 2.41
N LEU A 73 -3.93 2.44 2.68
CA LEU A 73 -3.30 1.77 3.82
C LEU A 73 -3.89 2.19 5.18
N ASN A 74 -4.35 3.44 5.33
CA ASN A 74 -4.95 3.91 6.59
C ASN A 74 -6.31 3.24 6.82
N LYS A 75 -7.10 3.09 5.77
CA LYS A 75 -8.39 2.40 5.82
C LYS A 75 -8.22 0.91 6.07
N VAL A 76 -7.25 0.26 5.42
CA VAL A 76 -6.91 -1.15 5.69
C VAL A 76 -6.50 -1.35 7.14
N TYR A 77 -5.70 -0.43 7.70
CA TYR A 77 -5.32 -0.44 9.11
C TYR A 77 -6.52 -0.26 10.05
N SER A 78 -7.43 0.66 9.71
CA SER A 78 -8.62 0.90 10.51
C SER A 78 -9.51 -0.33 10.59
N LEU A 79 -9.61 -1.08 9.49
CA LEU A 79 -10.32 -2.36 9.43
C LEU A 79 -9.63 -3.44 10.27
N LEU A 80 -8.30 -3.51 10.27
CA LEU A 80 -7.56 -4.47 11.09
C LEU A 80 -7.74 -4.25 12.59
N ILE A 81 -7.73 -2.99 13.05
CA ILE A 81 -7.97 -2.68 14.47
C ILE A 81 -9.40 -3.05 14.90
N GLN A 82 -10.38 -2.97 13.99
CA GLN A 82 -11.75 -3.36 14.30
C GLN A 82 -11.92 -4.88 14.45
N GLU A 83 -11.01 -5.67 13.89
CA GLU A 83 -11.07 -7.14 13.87
C GLU A 83 -10.11 -7.80 14.88
N GLU A 84 -9.18 -7.03 15.46
CA GLU A 84 -8.29 -7.39 16.59
C GLU A 84 -9.02 -7.30 17.95
#